data_AF-J8VXI6-F1
#
_entry.id   AF-J8VXI6-F1
#
_cell.length_a   1.000
_cell.length_b   1.000
_cell.length_c   1.000
_cell.angle_alpha   90.00
_cell.angle_beta   90.00
_cell.angle_gamma   90.00
#
_symmetry.space_group_name_H-M   'P 1'
#
loop_
_entity.id
_entity.type
_entity.pdbx_description
1 polymer ?
#
loop_
_entity_poly.entity_id
_entity_poly.type
_entity_poly.pdbx_seq_one_letter_code
_entity_poly.pdbx_strand_id
1 'polypeptide(L)'
;MKKLFKLLAVAGIFASCSKETPVVPTGPKAQDQEAPITLSDGGADGEEGIRLSLRLDVENFEEVAGGFDATQQARAVFPTINTGAADKKLIDLRAYVDGVGPAKDRLMGMIYIYDRKENKHIPFNAPFRVYNDGKSIGYDGLVSGFDANGDYKKYFAAMVKRKMQDCYVSVIIGNDPWSLNFTNKGPHIISSWDDGVTLPGNFVMLKSEANPLWWRDNKNGKVHEISTLNNTRMKLRMMGYLMMLRIRNTFPQYVERTNRGKRERALRPPMWTYLDLSPTLSAAQEQQLSYDNNSGTRFYMAPKVVDETHFTGMHKWGGKYAFMRYKQFVMVPVSTTPAGELPAKGDYVVAMYFPQADDYGSVGIRQAYPFFYDGSVHSLAPGSGYQTLGNFNDKLVKSKPSDKNPRISYQKALNNKVYYPIIEISPKSVSSPGPVAGGWTTAQYKDFIDNQLKWEPIP
;
A
#
# COMPACT_ATOMS: atom_id res chain seq x y z
N MET A 1 10.64 37.56 -56.81
CA MET A 1 9.31 37.76 -57.44
C MET A 1 8.97 36.49 -58.22
N LYS A 2 7.72 35.98 -58.19
CA LYS A 2 7.18 34.90 -59.07
C LYS A 2 7.84 33.49 -58.87
N LYS A 3 7.10 32.46 -58.41
CA LYS A 3 6.23 31.48 -59.15
C LYS A 3 7.02 30.31 -59.79
N LEU A 4 6.53 29.06 -59.91
CA LEU A 4 5.38 28.32 -59.31
C LEU A 4 5.43 26.81 -59.71
N PHE A 5 4.88 25.91 -58.88
CA PHE A 5 4.45 24.50 -59.10
C PHE A 5 4.87 23.65 -60.33
N LYS A 6 5.29 22.41 -60.04
CA LYS A 6 4.72 21.08 -60.46
C LYS A 6 5.71 19.98 -60.00
N LEU A 7 5.41 18.91 -59.26
CA LEU A 7 4.19 18.14 -58.92
C LEU A 7 3.73 17.12 -59.99
N LEU A 8 4.19 15.89 -59.81
CA LEU A 8 3.58 14.61 -60.23
C LEU A 8 4.16 13.56 -59.25
N ALA A 9 3.44 12.83 -58.38
CA ALA A 9 2.09 12.25 -58.39
C ALA A 9 1.99 10.92 -59.17
N VAL A 10 2.37 9.82 -58.50
CA VAL A 10 1.84 8.48 -58.77
C VAL A 10 1.20 8.00 -57.48
N ALA A 11 -0.08 7.64 -57.52
CA ALA A 11 -0.83 7.18 -56.36
C ALA A 11 -1.06 5.66 -56.45
N GLY A 12 -0.73 4.94 -55.38
CA GLY A 12 -1.15 3.55 -55.15
C GLY A 12 -2.05 3.52 -53.92
N ILE A 13 -3.37 3.51 -54.12
CA ILE A 13 -4.37 3.64 -53.05
C ILE A 13 -4.98 2.28 -52.73
N PHE A 14 -4.94 1.88 -51.46
CA PHE A 14 -6.02 1.26 -50.66
C PHE A 14 -5.52 1.30 -49.19
N ALA A 15 -6.01 2.19 -48.31
CA ALA A 15 -7.26 2.08 -47.54
C ALA A 15 -7.36 0.74 -46.78
N SER A 16 -7.41 0.70 -45.45
CA SER A 16 -8.34 1.47 -44.59
C SER A 16 -7.76 1.94 -43.23
N CYS A 17 -8.56 2.75 -42.53
CA CYS A 17 -8.33 3.48 -41.26
C CYS A 17 -7.94 2.60 -40.04
N SER A 18 -7.43 3.13 -38.91
CA SER A 18 -7.70 4.48 -38.35
C SER A 18 -6.64 5.01 -37.36
N LYS A 19 -6.31 6.31 -37.52
CA LYS A 19 -5.81 7.27 -36.50
C LYS A 19 -4.78 6.79 -35.47
N GLU A 20 -3.50 6.87 -35.86
CA GLU A 20 -2.48 7.42 -34.95
C GLU A 20 -2.46 8.96 -35.07
N THR A 21 -2.12 9.67 -34.00
CA THR A 21 -1.91 11.13 -34.02
C THR A 21 -0.43 11.40 -33.69
N PRO A 22 0.32 12.15 -34.51
CA PRO A 22 1.77 12.25 -34.33
C PRO A 22 2.15 13.02 -33.07
N VAL A 23 3.17 12.51 -32.36
CA VAL A 23 3.76 13.18 -31.19
C VAL A 23 4.46 14.46 -31.64
N VAL A 24 4.00 15.60 -31.12
CA VAL A 24 4.65 16.91 -31.33
C VAL A 24 5.90 17.01 -30.45
N PRO A 25 7.04 17.53 -30.94
CA PRO A 25 8.28 17.59 -30.16
C PRO A 25 8.18 18.38 -28.85
N THR A 26 8.99 17.98 -27.86
CA THR A 26 9.02 18.60 -26.53
C THR A 26 9.52 20.04 -26.55
N GLY A 27 8.62 20.97 -26.21
CA GLY A 27 9.00 22.30 -25.69
C GLY A 27 9.68 22.20 -24.32
N PRO A 28 10.30 23.29 -23.82
CA PRO A 28 11.00 23.28 -22.54
C PRO A 28 10.10 22.87 -21.36
N LYS A 29 10.64 22.07 -20.43
CA LYS A 29 9.96 21.75 -19.17
C LYS A 29 9.66 23.05 -18.42
N ALA A 30 8.42 23.24 -17.98
CA ALA A 30 8.06 24.35 -17.11
C ALA A 30 8.76 24.20 -15.76
N GLN A 31 9.76 25.04 -15.49
CA GLN A 31 10.28 25.25 -14.14
C GLN A 31 9.22 25.95 -13.30
N ASP A 32 9.06 25.47 -12.06
CA ASP A 32 8.60 26.22 -10.89
C ASP A 32 7.39 27.16 -11.07
N GLN A 33 6.41 26.76 -11.89
CA GLN A 33 5.09 27.38 -11.85
C GLN A 33 4.39 26.98 -10.54
N GLU A 34 4.44 27.87 -9.55
CA GLU A 34 3.50 27.84 -8.43
C GLU A 34 2.07 27.81 -8.99
N ALA A 35 1.38 26.68 -8.84
CA ALA A 35 -0.07 26.62 -9.01
C ALA A 35 -0.70 27.70 -8.11
N PRO A 36 -1.35 28.75 -8.67
CA PRO A 36 -1.87 29.83 -7.87
C PRO A 36 -3.01 29.30 -7.00
N ILE A 37 -2.79 29.22 -5.69
CA ILE A 37 -3.91 29.03 -4.76
C ILE A 37 -4.66 30.34 -4.72
N THR A 38 -5.76 30.41 -5.47
CA THR A 38 -6.88 31.31 -5.20
C THR A 38 -7.44 30.96 -3.82
N LEU A 39 -6.83 31.58 -2.80
CA LEU A 39 -7.37 31.71 -1.46
C LEU A 39 -8.80 32.22 -1.62
N SER A 40 -9.80 31.42 -1.31
CA SER A 40 -11.17 31.78 -1.68
C SER A 40 -11.59 33.05 -0.92
N ASP A 41 -12.09 34.04 -1.67
CA ASP A 41 -12.58 35.31 -1.13
C ASP A 41 -13.94 35.21 -0.44
N GLY A 42 -14.30 33.99 -0.02
CA GLY A 42 -15.47 33.73 0.80
C GLY A 42 -15.29 34.30 2.20
N GLY A 43 -15.93 35.45 2.42
CA GLY A 43 -16.30 36.02 3.72
C GLY A 43 -15.16 36.21 4.70
N ALA A 44 -14.69 37.45 4.83
CA ALA A 44 -14.17 37.99 6.10
C ALA A 44 -15.04 39.18 6.55
N ASP A 45 -16.29 39.21 6.09
CA ASP A 45 -17.25 40.30 6.24
C ASP A 45 -18.19 39.94 7.40
N GLY A 46 -17.62 39.84 8.59
CA GLY A 46 -18.29 39.34 9.80
C GLY A 46 -17.28 38.84 10.83
N GLU A 47 -17.61 39.02 12.10
CA GLU A 47 -16.70 38.87 13.25
C GLU A 47 -16.42 37.40 13.64
N GLU A 48 -15.49 37.20 14.58
CA GLU A 48 -15.23 35.95 15.35
C GLU A 48 -14.57 34.73 14.65
N GLY A 49 -13.94 34.88 13.47
CA GLY A 49 -13.25 33.77 12.78
C GLY A 49 -11.71 33.86 12.71
N ILE A 50 -10.98 32.86 13.24
CA ILE A 50 -9.53 32.69 13.02
C ILE A 50 -9.28 31.65 11.92
N ARG A 51 -8.61 32.04 10.84
CA ARG A 51 -8.31 31.17 9.69
C ARG A 51 -6.99 30.42 9.86
N LEU A 52 -6.91 29.22 9.27
CA LEU A 52 -5.69 28.44 9.08
C LEU A 52 -5.49 28.12 7.60
N SER A 53 -4.33 28.47 7.06
CA SER A 53 -3.90 28.12 5.70
C SER A 53 -2.74 27.11 5.74
N LEU A 54 -2.96 25.91 5.22
CA LEU A 54 -1.95 24.85 5.09
C LEU A 54 -1.75 24.48 3.62
N ARG A 55 -0.49 24.24 3.25
CA ARG A 55 -0.07 23.61 1.99
C ARG A 55 0.72 22.36 2.34
N LEU A 56 0.32 21.21 1.81
CA LEU A 56 0.98 19.93 2.04
C LEU A 56 1.34 19.30 0.69
N ASP A 57 2.59 18.85 0.55
CA ASP A 57 2.96 17.94 -0.52
C ASP A 57 2.99 16.52 0.04
N VAL A 58 2.47 15.59 -0.74
CA VAL A 58 2.56 14.16 -0.45
C VAL A 58 3.83 13.61 -1.09
N GLU A 59 4.72 13.04 -0.27
CA GLU A 59 5.98 12.49 -0.78
C GLU A 59 5.74 11.19 -1.56
N ASN A 60 6.61 10.87 -2.53
CA ASN A 60 6.51 9.64 -3.34
C ASN A 60 6.77 8.38 -2.49
N PHE A 61 6.86 7.16 -3.06
CA PHE A 61 7.59 6.06 -2.41
C PHE A 61 9.11 6.16 -2.66
N GLU A 62 9.87 5.55 -1.76
CA GLU A 62 11.25 5.11 -1.95
C GLU A 62 11.24 3.61 -1.57
N GLU A 63 11.85 2.77 -2.41
CA GLU A 63 11.56 1.34 -2.46
C GLU A 63 12.68 0.46 -1.89
N VAL A 64 12.33 -0.71 -1.35
CA VAL A 64 13.29 -1.72 -0.86
C VAL A 64 13.10 -3.04 -1.59
N ALA A 65 14.12 -3.42 -2.36
CA ALA A 65 14.25 -4.76 -2.91
C ALA A 65 14.71 -5.77 -1.84
N GLY A 66 14.11 -6.95 -1.84
CA GLY A 66 14.51 -8.06 -0.95
C GLY A 66 13.97 -7.97 0.48
N GLY A 67 14.70 -8.62 1.40
CA GLY A 67 14.31 -8.82 2.80
C GLY A 67 14.67 -7.69 3.75
N PHE A 68 14.51 -7.92 5.06
CA PHE A 68 14.58 -6.88 6.09
C PHE A 68 15.96 -6.25 6.35
N ASP A 69 17.06 -6.78 5.79
CA ASP A 69 18.43 -6.32 6.04
C ASP A 69 18.99 -5.32 5.00
N ALA A 70 18.16 -4.76 4.11
CA ALA A 70 18.56 -3.76 3.11
C ALA A 70 18.38 -2.29 3.57
N THR A 71 19.44 -1.48 3.50
CA THR A 71 19.49 -0.12 4.03
C THR A 71 19.07 0.97 3.03
N GLN A 72 18.29 1.96 3.52
CA GLN A 72 17.81 3.17 2.80
C GLN A 72 16.85 2.86 1.63
N GLN A 73 15.78 3.61 1.35
CA GLN A 73 15.18 4.87 1.86
C GLN A 73 13.61 4.72 1.74
N ALA A 74 12.62 5.56 2.09
CA ALA A 74 12.26 6.43 3.24
C ALA A 74 11.04 7.40 2.98
N ARG A 75 10.15 7.20 1.96
CA ARG A 75 8.89 7.98 1.66
C ARG A 75 7.67 7.12 1.23
N ALA A 76 6.40 7.62 1.25
CA ALA A 76 5.14 6.90 0.83
C ALA A 76 3.83 7.75 0.73
N VAL A 77 2.77 7.26 0.01
CA VAL A 77 1.33 7.72 -0.14
C VAL A 77 0.33 6.59 -0.64
N PHE A 78 -0.85 6.90 -1.23
CA PHE A 78 -1.89 6.02 -1.85
C PHE A 78 -1.51 5.41 -3.24
N PRO A 79 -1.33 4.08 -3.42
CA PRO A 79 -0.56 3.44 -4.54
C PRO A 79 -1.29 3.18 -5.88
N THR A 80 -0.69 3.69 -6.97
CA THR A 80 -0.89 3.29 -8.39
C THR A 80 0.38 2.66 -8.94
N ILE A 81 0.27 1.48 -9.54
CA ILE A 81 1.44 0.75 -10.08
C ILE A 81 1.90 1.30 -11.44
N ASN A 82 3.21 1.40 -11.63
CA ASN A 82 3.89 1.89 -12.83
C ASN A 82 5.15 1.05 -13.12
N THR A 83 4.98 -0.02 -13.91
CA THR A 83 6.02 -0.94 -14.37
C THR A 83 7.02 -0.29 -15.33
N GLY A 84 6.67 0.85 -15.94
CA GLY A 84 7.56 1.64 -16.80
C GLY A 84 8.39 2.71 -16.07
N ALA A 85 8.32 2.80 -14.74
CA ALA A 85 8.97 3.87 -13.98
C ALA A 85 10.52 3.78 -13.99
N ALA A 86 11.16 4.81 -14.54
CA ALA A 86 12.57 5.08 -14.29
C ALA A 86 12.83 5.26 -12.77
N ASP A 87 14.08 5.01 -12.35
CA ASP A 87 14.56 5.13 -10.96
C ASP A 87 13.95 4.17 -9.91
N LYS A 88 13.39 3.00 -10.30
CA LYS A 88 12.86 1.99 -9.35
C LYS A 88 11.83 2.58 -8.37
N LYS A 89 10.75 3.13 -8.95
CA LYS A 89 9.60 3.71 -8.23
C LYS A 89 8.32 3.09 -8.81
N LEU A 90 8.18 1.78 -8.65
CA LEU A 90 7.05 1.02 -9.20
C LEU A 90 5.70 1.45 -8.65
N ILE A 91 5.67 2.12 -7.50
CA ILE A 91 4.46 2.70 -6.94
C ILE A 91 4.56 4.23 -6.95
N ASP A 92 3.95 4.83 -7.99
CA ASP A 92 3.49 6.22 -7.94
C ASP A 92 2.22 6.31 -7.08
N LEU A 93 1.90 7.49 -6.54
CA LEU A 93 0.86 7.59 -5.54
C LEU A 93 0.28 8.99 -5.32
N ARG A 94 -1.04 9.04 -5.07
CA ARG A 94 -1.89 10.22 -5.30
C ARG A 94 -3.03 10.28 -4.28
N ALA A 95 -3.20 11.41 -3.60
CA ALA A 95 -4.39 11.64 -2.79
C ALA A 95 -5.64 11.83 -3.68
N TYR A 96 -6.79 11.34 -3.23
CA TYR A 96 -8.07 11.50 -3.92
C TYR A 96 -9.16 12.03 -2.96
N VAL A 97 -10.22 12.59 -3.54
CA VAL A 97 -11.46 12.93 -2.84
C VAL A 97 -12.13 11.64 -2.37
N ASP A 98 -12.56 11.58 -1.11
CA ASP A 98 -13.24 10.39 -0.54
C ASP A 98 -14.76 10.43 -0.71
N GLY A 99 -15.33 11.62 -0.94
CA GLY A 99 -16.76 11.82 -1.15
C GLY A 99 -17.63 11.76 0.10
N VAL A 100 -17.05 11.73 1.30
CA VAL A 100 -17.76 11.43 2.56
C VAL A 100 -18.13 12.69 3.34
N GLY A 101 -19.40 12.76 3.76
CA GLY A 101 -19.92 13.83 4.63
C GLY A 101 -20.47 15.05 3.88
N PRO A 102 -20.41 16.26 4.45
CA PRO A 102 -21.05 17.45 3.88
C PRO A 102 -20.27 18.04 2.69
N ALA A 103 -18.97 17.76 2.57
CA ALA A 103 -18.09 18.28 1.53
C ALA A 103 -17.62 17.16 0.61
N LYS A 104 -18.53 16.65 -0.24
CA LYS A 104 -18.31 15.49 -1.12
C LYS A 104 -17.26 15.71 -2.23
N ASP A 105 -16.67 16.90 -2.32
CA ASP A 105 -15.58 17.28 -3.22
C ASP A 105 -14.22 17.43 -2.49
N ARG A 106 -14.07 16.79 -1.32
CA ARG A 106 -12.91 16.92 -0.43
C ARG A 106 -12.36 15.55 0.01
N LEU A 107 -11.14 15.60 0.54
CA LEU A 107 -10.54 14.51 1.32
C LEU A 107 -10.67 14.88 2.81
N MET A 108 -11.30 14.02 3.60
CA MET A 108 -11.37 14.19 5.04
C MET A 108 -10.06 13.77 5.71
N GLY A 109 -9.68 14.50 6.75
CA GLY A 109 -8.54 14.19 7.60
C GLY A 109 -8.57 15.00 8.88
N MET A 110 -7.46 14.96 9.63
CA MET A 110 -7.37 15.59 10.94
C MET A 110 -6.21 16.57 11.06
N ILE A 111 -6.48 17.69 11.71
CA ILE A 111 -5.49 18.71 12.07
C ILE A 111 -5.34 18.74 13.59
N TYR A 112 -4.10 18.68 14.05
CA TYR A 112 -3.70 18.85 15.45
C TYR A 112 -2.83 20.10 15.54
N ILE A 113 -3.41 21.21 15.99
CA ILE A 113 -2.63 22.38 16.42
C ILE A 113 -2.20 22.11 17.87
N TYR A 114 -0.93 22.34 18.18
CA TYR A 114 -0.39 22.08 19.51
C TYR A 114 0.63 23.11 19.95
N ASP A 115 0.74 23.24 21.27
CA ASP A 115 1.73 23.98 22.02
C ASP A 115 2.77 23.01 22.57
N ARG A 116 4.05 23.21 22.21
CA ARG A 116 5.15 22.38 22.71
C ARG A 116 5.50 22.65 24.18
N LYS A 117 5.25 23.87 24.67
CA LYS A 117 5.70 24.38 25.96
C LYS A 117 4.77 24.02 27.11
N GLU A 118 3.45 24.21 26.94
CA GLU A 118 2.45 23.89 27.98
C GLU A 118 1.84 22.49 27.81
N ASN A 119 2.37 21.67 26.91
CA ASN A 119 1.89 20.33 26.54
C ASN A 119 0.38 20.26 26.15
N LYS A 120 -0.15 21.30 25.48
CA LYS A 120 -1.56 21.39 25.08
C LYS A 120 -1.75 21.16 23.59
N HIS A 121 -2.87 20.57 23.18
CA HIS A 121 -3.24 20.42 21.78
C HIS A 121 -4.75 20.59 21.58
N ILE A 122 -5.16 20.86 20.35
CA ILE A 122 -6.56 20.87 19.89
C ILE A 122 -6.67 20.02 18.61
N PRO A 123 -7.47 18.93 18.62
CA PRO A 123 -7.76 18.14 17.43
C PRO A 123 -9.05 18.61 16.75
N PHE A 124 -9.07 18.69 15.42
CA PHE A 124 -10.30 18.92 14.65
C PHE A 124 -10.27 18.23 13.28
N ASN A 125 -11.46 17.88 12.78
CA ASN A 125 -11.65 17.31 11.44
C ASN A 125 -11.58 18.42 10.39
N ALA A 126 -10.91 18.15 9.27
CA ALA A 126 -10.65 19.12 8.21
C ALA A 126 -10.98 18.54 6.82
N PRO A 127 -11.85 19.20 6.03
CA PRO A 127 -12.06 18.89 4.63
C PRO A 127 -10.94 19.51 3.77
N PHE A 128 -9.98 18.69 3.36
CA PHE A 128 -8.87 19.10 2.51
C PHE A 128 -9.25 19.18 1.03
N ARG A 129 -8.68 20.16 0.33
CA ARG A 129 -8.73 20.27 -1.14
C ARG A 129 -7.56 19.51 -1.75
N VAL A 130 -7.84 18.71 -2.78
CA VAL A 130 -6.83 17.93 -3.52
C VAL A 130 -6.49 18.66 -4.83
N TYR A 131 -5.20 18.71 -5.17
CA TYR A 131 -4.64 19.40 -6.33
C TYR A 131 -3.56 18.56 -7.04
N ASN A 132 -3.18 18.97 -8.25
CA ASN A 132 -2.03 18.43 -8.99
C ASN A 132 -2.07 16.89 -9.09
N ASP A 133 -3.19 16.35 -9.60
CA ASP A 133 -3.50 14.92 -9.71
C ASP A 133 -3.28 14.10 -8.43
N GLY A 134 -3.45 14.73 -7.27
CA GLY A 134 -3.26 14.11 -5.96
C GLY A 134 -1.87 14.30 -5.36
N LYS A 135 -0.97 15.09 -5.96
CA LYS A 135 0.39 15.36 -5.44
C LYS A 135 0.48 16.55 -4.47
N SER A 136 -0.50 17.43 -4.46
CA SER A 136 -0.58 18.53 -3.48
C SER A 136 -1.96 18.55 -2.82
N ILE A 137 -1.97 18.87 -1.53
CA ILE A 137 -3.17 18.94 -0.69
C ILE A 137 -3.15 20.31 0.01
N GLY A 138 -4.30 20.97 0.11
CA GLY A 138 -4.41 22.26 0.77
C GLY A 138 -5.59 22.35 1.72
N TYR A 139 -5.46 23.20 2.74
CA TYR A 139 -6.55 23.59 3.62
C TYR A 139 -6.56 25.11 3.77
N ASP A 140 -7.75 25.71 3.63
CA ASP A 140 -8.06 27.11 3.91
C ASP A 140 -9.46 27.09 4.54
N GLY A 141 -9.53 27.43 5.82
CA GLY A 141 -10.74 27.32 6.62
C GLY A 141 -10.55 27.87 8.03
N LEU A 142 -11.65 27.92 8.80
CA LEU A 142 -11.64 28.35 10.19
C LEU A 142 -11.13 27.25 11.11
N VAL A 143 -10.29 27.59 12.09
CA VAL A 143 -9.91 26.69 13.18
C VAL A 143 -11.12 26.49 14.09
N SER A 144 -11.95 25.52 13.72
CA SER A 144 -13.27 25.26 14.27
C SER A 144 -13.58 23.75 14.16
N GLY A 145 -14.53 23.25 14.95
CA GLY A 145 -14.84 21.81 15.00
C GLY A 145 -13.98 20.98 15.95
N PHE A 146 -13.17 21.62 16.81
CA PHE A 146 -12.79 21.06 18.11
C PHE A 146 -13.92 21.33 19.12
N ASP A 147 -13.99 20.59 20.24
CA ASP A 147 -15.02 20.82 21.25
C ASP A 147 -14.88 22.21 21.91
N ALA A 148 -15.89 23.05 21.68
CA ALA A 148 -15.94 24.43 22.16
C ALA A 148 -16.37 24.56 23.64
N ASN A 149 -16.88 23.49 24.24
CA ASN A 149 -17.31 23.45 25.65
C ASN A 149 -16.18 22.96 26.58
N GLY A 150 -15.26 22.14 26.07
CA GLY A 150 -14.08 21.66 26.78
C GLY A 150 -12.90 22.63 26.84
N ASP A 151 -11.81 22.20 27.48
CA ASP A 151 -10.60 23.01 27.65
C ASP A 151 -9.89 23.39 26.35
N TYR A 152 -10.18 22.72 25.23
CA TYR A 152 -9.61 23.05 23.91
C TYR A 152 -9.87 24.52 23.52
N LYS A 153 -11.03 25.10 23.85
CA LYS A 153 -11.31 26.53 23.62
C LYS A 153 -10.36 27.43 24.42
N LYS A 154 -10.04 27.06 25.66
CA LYS A 154 -9.09 27.78 26.53
C LYS A 154 -7.66 27.63 26.01
N TYR A 155 -7.29 26.43 25.56
CA TYR A 155 -5.98 26.13 25.00
C TYR A 155 -5.74 26.91 23.70
N PHE A 156 -6.71 26.91 22.78
CA PHE A 156 -6.60 27.70 21.54
C PHE A 156 -6.50 29.20 21.84
N ALA A 157 -7.33 29.74 22.74
CA ALA A 157 -7.27 31.14 23.14
C ALA A 157 -5.89 31.53 23.72
N ALA A 158 -5.25 30.65 24.50
CA ALA A 158 -3.88 30.86 25.00
C ALA A 158 -2.84 30.89 23.86
N MET A 159 -2.92 29.95 22.91
CA MET A 159 -2.05 29.92 21.71
C MET A 159 -2.23 31.17 20.84
N VAL A 160 -3.46 31.66 20.70
CA VAL A 160 -3.82 32.87 19.93
C VAL A 160 -3.30 34.13 20.62
N LYS A 161 -3.48 34.26 21.94
CA LYS A 161 -3.02 35.43 22.73
C LYS A 161 -1.51 35.70 22.57
N ARG A 162 -0.72 34.66 22.30
CA ARG A 162 0.73 34.73 22.06
C ARG A 162 1.13 34.57 20.58
N LYS A 163 0.22 34.89 19.64
CA LYS A 163 0.46 34.87 18.18
C LYS A 163 1.10 33.58 17.66
N MET A 164 0.65 32.41 18.15
CA MET A 164 1.18 31.09 17.79
C MET A 164 2.68 30.87 18.09
N GLN A 165 3.31 31.68 18.95
CA GLN A 165 4.67 31.42 19.43
C GLN A 165 4.74 30.04 20.12
N ASP A 166 5.79 29.27 19.83
CA ASP A 166 5.98 27.88 20.27
C ASP A 166 4.83 26.91 19.91
N CYS A 167 3.95 27.33 18.99
CA CYS A 167 2.87 26.51 18.45
C CYS A 167 3.24 25.91 17.09
N TYR A 168 2.61 24.79 16.79
CA TYR A 168 2.94 23.92 15.68
C TYR A 168 1.68 23.20 15.18
N VAL A 169 1.74 22.65 13.98
CA VAL A 169 0.69 21.83 13.39
C VAL A 169 1.21 20.44 13.00
N SER A 170 0.39 19.43 13.26
CA SER A 170 0.54 18.08 12.72
C SER A 170 -0.77 17.67 12.04
N VAL A 171 -0.68 16.92 10.94
CA VAL A 171 -1.82 16.49 10.11
C VAL A 171 -1.73 15.00 9.86
N ILE A 172 -2.88 14.33 9.83
CA ILE A 172 -2.98 12.94 9.40
C ILE A 172 -4.21 12.74 8.49
N ILE A 173 -4.05 11.89 7.48
CA ILE A 173 -5.08 11.52 6.49
C ILE A 173 -5.07 10.00 6.27
N GLY A 174 -6.18 9.45 5.79
CA GLY A 174 -6.36 8.00 5.59
C GLY A 174 -6.94 7.26 6.79
N ASN A 175 -7.27 7.97 7.88
CA ASN A 175 -8.14 7.48 8.95
C ASN A 175 -9.57 7.18 8.44
N ASP A 176 -10.37 6.47 9.22
CA ASP A 176 -11.77 6.24 8.87
C ASP A 176 -12.57 7.56 9.01
N PRO A 177 -13.55 7.85 8.12
CA PRO A 177 -14.24 9.13 8.13
C PRO A 177 -14.87 9.49 9.47
N TRP A 178 -14.67 10.74 9.91
CA TRP A 178 -15.16 11.30 11.18
C TRP A 178 -14.59 10.64 12.46
N SER A 179 -13.60 9.76 12.32
CA SER A 179 -13.05 8.95 13.41
C SER A 179 -11.54 9.14 13.58
N LEU A 180 -11.04 8.99 14.80
CA LEU A 180 -9.60 8.80 15.04
C LEU A 180 -9.12 7.43 14.56
N ASN A 181 -10.03 6.45 14.44
CA ASN A 181 -9.68 5.07 14.18
C ASN A 181 -9.21 4.86 12.74
N PHE A 182 -8.46 3.77 12.54
CA PHE A 182 -8.07 3.29 11.24
C PHE A 182 -8.36 1.79 11.15
N THR A 183 -9.38 1.45 10.37
CA THR A 183 -9.68 0.07 10.01
C THR A 183 -8.67 -0.36 8.94
N ASN A 184 -7.68 -1.17 9.33
CA ASN A 184 -6.78 -1.78 8.36
C ASN A 184 -7.58 -2.62 7.36
N LYS A 185 -7.26 -2.54 6.07
CA LYS A 185 -8.02 -3.22 5.00
C LYS A 185 -7.56 -4.68 4.78
N GLY A 186 -6.62 -5.15 5.62
CA GLY A 186 -6.07 -6.50 5.57
C GLY A 186 -5.19 -6.77 4.35
N PRO A 187 -4.82 -8.05 4.11
CA PRO A 187 -4.16 -8.47 2.88
C PRO A 187 -5.06 -8.24 1.65
N HIS A 188 -4.49 -7.64 0.60
CA HIS A 188 -5.14 -7.42 -0.69
C HIS A 188 -4.39 -8.16 -1.80
N ILE A 189 -5.10 -9.00 -2.55
CA ILE A 189 -4.53 -9.87 -3.59
C ILE A 189 -4.54 -9.16 -4.94
N ILE A 190 -3.34 -8.91 -5.48
CA ILE A 190 -3.10 -8.51 -6.87
C ILE A 190 -2.80 -9.79 -7.66
N SER A 191 -3.80 -10.30 -8.38
CA SER A 191 -3.71 -11.57 -9.12
C SER A 191 -2.82 -11.49 -10.38
N SER A 192 -2.60 -10.29 -10.91
CA SER A 192 -1.67 -9.98 -11.99
C SER A 192 -1.22 -8.54 -11.82
N TRP A 193 0.05 -8.31 -11.48
CA TRP A 193 0.65 -6.98 -11.37
C TRP A 193 0.67 -6.29 -12.74
N ASP A 194 0.19 -5.04 -12.83
CA ASP A 194 0.18 -4.27 -14.08
C ASP A 194 0.09 -2.75 -13.82
N ASP A 195 0.42 -1.95 -14.84
CA ASP A 195 0.24 -0.50 -14.85
C ASP A 195 -1.22 -0.13 -14.52
N GLY A 196 -1.40 0.80 -13.60
CA GLY A 196 -2.74 1.27 -13.20
C GLY A 196 -3.50 0.36 -12.23
N VAL A 197 -2.92 -0.76 -11.77
CA VAL A 197 -3.45 -1.48 -10.60
C VAL A 197 -3.38 -0.55 -9.37
N THR A 198 -4.47 -0.49 -8.61
CA THR A 198 -4.65 0.34 -7.41
C THR A 198 -4.95 -0.52 -6.18
N LEU A 199 -4.49 -0.08 -5.00
CA LEU A 199 -5.00 -0.63 -3.73
C LEU A 199 -6.31 0.08 -3.32
N PRO A 200 -7.10 -0.52 -2.41
CA PRO A 200 -8.31 0.10 -1.87
C PRO A 200 -8.11 1.52 -1.32
N GLY A 201 -9.19 2.31 -1.31
CA GLY A 201 -9.21 3.61 -0.65
C GLY A 201 -8.85 3.50 0.84
N ASN A 202 -8.04 4.44 1.33
CA ASN A 202 -7.52 4.47 2.71
C ASN A 202 -6.79 3.16 3.12
N PHE A 203 -6.02 2.55 2.22
CA PHE A 203 -5.18 1.37 2.54
C PHE A 203 -4.01 1.71 3.48
N VAL A 204 -3.52 2.96 3.44
CA VAL A 204 -2.40 3.46 4.26
C VAL A 204 -2.76 4.78 4.92
N MET A 205 -2.13 5.11 6.05
CA MET A 205 -2.24 6.42 6.70
C MET A 205 -1.01 7.28 6.45
N LEU A 206 -1.23 8.58 6.28
CA LEU A 206 -0.19 9.55 5.96
C LEU A 206 -0.19 10.69 6.95
N LYS A 207 0.96 10.94 7.59
CA LYS A 207 1.13 11.96 8.61
C LYS A 207 2.19 13.00 8.23
N SER A 208 2.00 14.22 8.74
CA SER A 208 3.01 15.28 8.77
C SER A 208 3.07 15.81 10.19
N GLU A 209 4.28 15.91 10.75
CA GLU A 209 4.47 16.14 12.19
C GLU A 209 5.36 17.35 12.46
N ALA A 210 5.10 18.04 13.56
CA ALA A 210 5.96 19.08 14.12
C ALA A 210 6.30 20.26 13.18
N ASN A 211 5.40 20.62 12.27
CA ASN A 211 5.56 21.79 11.39
C ASN A 211 5.32 23.07 12.22
N PRO A 212 6.27 24.01 12.33
CA PRO A 212 6.08 25.24 13.12
C PRO A 212 5.00 26.13 12.50
N LEU A 213 4.20 26.77 13.34
CA LEU A 213 3.21 27.77 12.94
C LEU A 213 3.77 29.19 13.09
N TRP A 214 3.16 30.12 12.36
CA TRP A 214 3.25 31.54 12.63
C TRP A 214 1.89 32.22 12.39
N TRP A 215 1.78 33.40 12.99
CA TRP A 215 0.65 34.30 12.86
C TRP A 215 0.95 35.36 11.80
N ARG A 216 0.07 35.53 10.81
CA ARG A 216 0.15 36.63 9.85
C ARG A 216 -0.70 37.80 10.34
N ASP A 217 -0.05 38.94 10.57
CA ASP A 217 -0.75 40.16 10.98
C ASP A 217 -1.49 40.86 9.83
N ASN A 218 -1.03 40.71 8.58
CA ASN A 218 -1.76 41.19 7.41
C ASN A 218 -1.34 40.44 6.13
N LYS A 219 -2.31 39.89 5.39
CA LYS A 219 -2.16 39.55 3.96
C LYS A 219 -3.47 39.86 3.24
N ASN A 220 -3.39 40.72 2.22
CA ASN A 220 -4.55 41.17 1.43
C ASN A 220 -5.73 41.68 2.31
N GLY A 221 -5.44 42.37 3.42
CA GLY A 221 -6.45 42.90 4.34
C GLY A 221 -7.08 41.87 5.30
N LYS A 222 -6.77 40.57 5.17
CA LYS A 222 -7.26 39.53 6.08
C LYS A 222 -6.45 39.57 7.39
N VAL A 223 -7.14 39.83 8.50
CA VAL A 223 -6.59 39.80 9.88
C VAL A 223 -6.81 38.41 10.48
N HIS A 224 -5.99 38.00 11.45
CA HIS A 224 -6.12 36.72 12.18
C HIS A 224 -5.95 35.45 11.32
N GLU A 225 -4.92 35.39 10.47
CA GLU A 225 -4.54 34.17 9.74
C GLU A 225 -3.36 33.44 10.40
N ILE A 226 -3.50 32.13 10.60
CA ILE A 226 -2.44 31.20 11.00
C ILE A 226 -1.94 30.44 9.76
N SER A 227 -0.64 30.19 9.65
CA SER A 227 -0.10 29.26 8.64
C SER A 227 1.22 28.62 9.10
N THR A 228 1.80 27.72 8.29
CA THR A 228 3.16 27.22 8.53
C THR A 228 4.21 28.31 8.40
N LEU A 229 5.24 28.30 9.27
CA LEU A 229 6.32 29.28 9.29
C LEU A 229 6.94 29.45 7.89
N ASN A 230 7.16 30.69 7.48
CA ASN A 230 7.65 31.07 6.14
C ASN A 230 6.79 30.53 4.98
N ASN A 231 5.53 30.15 5.25
CA ASN A 231 4.60 29.49 4.33
C ASN A 231 5.12 28.13 3.79
N THR A 232 6.00 27.48 4.55
CA THR A 232 6.65 26.22 4.17
C THR A 232 5.62 25.13 3.88
N ARG A 233 5.78 24.44 2.74
CA ARG A 233 4.93 23.28 2.42
C ARG A 233 5.25 22.10 3.34
N MET A 234 4.24 21.63 4.07
CA MET A 234 4.30 20.44 4.93
C MET A 234 4.58 19.20 4.07
N LYS A 235 5.24 18.19 4.64
CA LYS A 235 5.48 16.91 3.95
C LYS A 235 4.70 15.78 4.61
N LEU A 236 3.82 15.14 3.85
CA LEU A 236 3.04 13.97 4.27
C LEU A 236 3.80 12.69 3.92
N ARG A 237 3.79 11.74 4.86
CA ARG A 237 4.62 10.53 4.93
C ARG A 237 3.85 9.36 5.54
N MET A 238 4.07 8.12 5.13
CA MET A 238 3.46 6.97 5.82
C MET A 238 3.84 6.91 7.30
N MET A 239 2.83 6.51 8.05
CA MET A 239 2.98 5.79 9.29
C MET A 239 3.26 4.31 8.97
N GLY A 240 4.25 3.68 9.60
CA GLY A 240 4.57 2.28 9.34
C GLY A 240 5.08 2.00 7.91
N TYR A 241 4.88 0.78 7.44
CA TYR A 241 5.40 0.27 6.16
C TYR A 241 4.38 -0.55 5.35
N LEU A 242 4.66 -0.71 4.06
CA LEU A 242 3.89 -1.50 3.11
C LEU A 242 4.74 -2.72 2.67
N MET A 243 4.14 -3.90 2.62
CA MET A 243 4.76 -5.09 2.04
C MET A 243 3.99 -5.49 0.78
N MET A 244 4.72 -5.61 -0.32
CA MET A 244 4.25 -6.20 -1.58
C MET A 244 4.84 -7.61 -1.67
N LEU A 245 4.21 -8.56 -0.98
CA LEU A 245 4.68 -9.94 -0.91
C LEU A 245 4.46 -10.63 -2.26
N ARG A 246 5.55 -10.89 -2.98
CA ARG A 246 5.54 -11.66 -4.23
C ARG A 246 5.55 -13.14 -3.89
N ILE A 247 4.57 -13.90 -4.38
CA ILE A 247 4.54 -15.35 -4.18
C ILE A 247 4.66 -16.02 -5.53
N ARG A 248 5.79 -16.69 -5.76
CA ARG A 248 6.20 -17.18 -7.06
C ARG A 248 6.22 -18.71 -7.07
N ASN A 249 5.28 -19.31 -7.78
CA ASN A 249 5.17 -20.75 -7.94
C ASN A 249 5.99 -21.18 -9.17
N THR A 250 7.12 -21.87 -8.93
CA THR A 250 8.10 -22.22 -9.97
C THR A 250 8.00 -23.68 -10.42
N PHE A 251 6.86 -24.34 -10.14
CA PHE A 251 6.56 -25.66 -10.70
C PHE A 251 6.48 -25.62 -12.23
N PRO A 252 6.68 -26.76 -12.93
CA PRO A 252 6.46 -26.84 -14.38
C PRO A 252 5.02 -26.45 -14.75
N GLN A 253 4.87 -25.58 -15.75
CA GLN A 253 3.58 -24.99 -16.19
C GLN A 253 2.50 -26.04 -16.52
N TYR A 254 2.90 -27.25 -16.91
CA TYR A 254 2.00 -28.33 -17.31
C TYR A 254 2.06 -29.52 -16.34
N VAL A 255 0.95 -30.26 -16.33
CA VAL A 255 0.84 -31.63 -15.82
C VAL A 255 0.55 -32.58 -16.98
N GLU A 256 1.05 -33.81 -16.95
CA GLU A 256 0.75 -34.87 -17.93
C GLU A 256 -0.08 -36.00 -17.32
N ARG A 257 -0.87 -36.67 -18.17
CA ARG A 257 -1.44 -37.99 -17.91
C ARG A 257 -1.39 -38.86 -19.16
N THR A 258 -1.45 -40.18 -18.98
CA THR A 258 -1.74 -41.11 -20.07
C THR A 258 -3.19 -41.57 -19.97
N ASN A 259 -3.98 -41.29 -21.00
CA ASN A 259 -5.40 -41.63 -21.09
C ASN A 259 -5.62 -42.54 -22.30
N ARG A 260 -6.05 -43.78 -22.08
CA ARG A 260 -6.28 -44.80 -23.14
C ARG A 260 -5.11 -44.93 -24.14
N GLY A 261 -3.87 -44.87 -23.64
CA GLY A 261 -2.64 -44.96 -24.44
C GLY A 261 -2.20 -43.64 -25.12
N LYS A 262 -2.98 -42.57 -25.06
CA LYS A 262 -2.58 -41.24 -25.53
C LYS A 262 -2.00 -40.42 -24.39
N ARG A 263 -0.96 -39.64 -24.65
CA ARG A 263 -0.46 -38.63 -23.70
C ARG A 263 -1.29 -37.36 -23.85
N GLU A 264 -1.75 -36.84 -22.72
CA GLU A 264 -2.48 -35.58 -22.60
C GLU A 264 -1.75 -34.70 -21.59
N ARG A 265 -1.74 -33.39 -21.81
CA ARG A 265 -1.29 -32.41 -20.83
C ARG A 265 -2.41 -31.43 -20.47
N ALA A 266 -2.31 -30.80 -19.31
CA ALA A 266 -3.14 -29.67 -18.93
C ALA A 266 -2.27 -28.61 -18.27
N LEU A 267 -2.72 -27.34 -18.26
CA LEU A 267 -2.10 -26.31 -17.43
C LEU A 267 -2.22 -26.72 -15.96
N ARG A 268 -1.10 -26.63 -15.22
CA ARG A 268 -1.08 -26.90 -13.79
C ARG A 268 -1.94 -25.85 -13.07
N PRO A 269 -2.93 -26.23 -12.25
CA PRO A 269 -3.79 -25.27 -11.58
C PRO A 269 -2.98 -24.47 -10.54
N PRO A 270 -3.43 -23.25 -10.16
CA PRO A 270 -2.79 -22.47 -9.11
C PRO A 270 -2.61 -23.27 -7.81
N MET A 271 -1.52 -23.05 -7.08
CA MET A 271 -1.34 -23.62 -5.75
C MET A 271 -2.18 -22.84 -4.74
N TRP A 272 -3.11 -23.51 -4.07
CA TRP A 272 -3.90 -22.89 -3.01
C TRP A 272 -3.07 -22.88 -1.72
N THR A 273 -2.82 -21.70 -1.18
CA THR A 273 -2.07 -21.50 0.06
C THR A 273 -2.87 -20.70 1.08
N TYR A 274 -2.63 -20.97 2.35
CA TYR A 274 -2.96 -20.08 3.45
C TYR A 274 -1.87 -19.03 3.60
N LEU A 275 -2.26 -17.81 3.95
CA LEU A 275 -1.38 -16.76 4.43
C LEU A 275 -1.54 -16.68 5.97
N ASP A 276 -0.49 -17.03 6.71
CA ASP A 276 -0.48 -17.06 8.18
C ASP A 276 0.47 -15.96 8.71
N LEU A 277 -0.02 -15.05 9.55
CA LEU A 277 0.73 -13.93 10.15
C LEU A 277 0.90 -14.12 11.67
N SER A 278 1.99 -13.67 12.27
CA SER A 278 2.07 -13.57 13.74
C SER A 278 1.10 -12.52 14.29
N PRO A 279 0.44 -12.77 15.45
CA PRO A 279 -0.50 -11.83 16.08
C PRO A 279 0.19 -10.60 16.69
N THR A 280 1.52 -10.50 16.59
CA THR A 280 2.37 -9.39 17.01
C THR A 280 2.71 -8.42 15.88
N LEU A 281 2.32 -8.74 14.63
CA LEU A 281 2.43 -7.84 13.49
C LEU A 281 1.22 -6.91 13.42
N SER A 282 1.46 -5.64 13.11
CA SER A 282 0.43 -4.59 13.11
C SER A 282 -0.60 -4.73 11.99
N ALA A 283 -0.29 -5.51 10.94
CA ALA A 283 -1.23 -5.92 9.90
C ALA A 283 -2.20 -7.04 10.32
N ALA A 284 -1.99 -7.70 11.48
CA ALA A 284 -2.83 -8.78 12.02
C ALA A 284 -3.62 -8.33 13.27
N GLN A 285 -3.81 -7.02 13.44
CA GLN A 285 -4.30 -6.38 14.65
C GLN A 285 -5.25 -5.21 14.33
N GLU A 286 -6.25 -4.99 15.18
CA GLU A 286 -6.89 -3.68 15.29
C GLU A 286 -5.89 -2.65 15.85
N GLN A 287 -5.84 -1.48 15.22
CA GLN A 287 -4.90 -0.41 15.55
C GLN A 287 -5.66 0.88 15.86
N GLN A 288 -5.35 1.49 17.00
CA GLN A 288 -5.93 2.77 17.38
C GLN A 288 -4.89 3.88 17.28
N LEU A 289 -5.22 4.92 16.52
CA LEU A 289 -4.40 6.12 16.42
C LEU A 289 -4.36 6.82 17.78
N SER A 290 -3.16 7.12 18.24
CA SER A 290 -2.90 7.88 19.47
C SER A 290 -2.03 9.10 19.16
N TYR A 291 -2.22 10.16 19.95
CA TYR A 291 -1.46 11.40 19.85
C TYR A 291 -0.73 11.69 21.16
N ASP A 292 0.59 11.84 21.09
CA ASP A 292 1.41 12.39 22.16
C ASP A 292 2.18 13.63 21.65
N ASN A 293 2.54 14.50 22.59
CA ASN A 293 3.28 15.73 22.34
C ASN A 293 4.65 15.73 23.05
N ASN A 294 4.90 14.78 23.97
CA ASN A 294 6.13 14.67 24.76
C ASN A 294 7.24 13.86 24.07
N SER A 295 6.93 12.70 23.50
CA SER A 295 7.91 11.69 23.05
C SER A 295 8.57 11.93 21.69
N GLY A 296 8.40 13.12 21.10
CA GLY A 296 9.03 13.53 19.83
C GLY A 296 8.39 12.93 18.57
N THR A 297 7.95 11.67 18.62
CA THR A 297 6.97 11.11 17.66
C THR A 297 5.56 11.48 18.14
N ARG A 298 4.65 11.87 17.24
CA ARG A 298 3.37 12.47 17.64
C ARG A 298 2.20 11.54 17.44
N PHE A 299 2.01 11.11 16.20
CA PHE A 299 1.08 10.04 15.86
C PHE A 299 1.79 8.70 16.01
N TYR A 300 1.29 7.86 16.90
CA TYR A 300 1.70 6.46 17.06
C TYR A 300 0.46 5.56 17.06
N MET A 301 0.61 4.29 16.65
CA MET A 301 -0.47 3.31 16.74
C MET A 301 -0.36 2.53 18.04
N ALA A 302 -1.47 2.41 18.75
CA ALA A 302 -1.62 1.48 19.85
C ALA A 302 -2.28 0.18 19.34
N PRO A 303 -1.68 -1.00 19.60
CA PRO A 303 -2.30 -2.28 19.27
C PRO A 303 -3.43 -2.56 20.26
N LYS A 304 -4.64 -2.86 19.76
CA LYS A 304 -5.84 -3.03 20.60
C LYS A 304 -6.20 -4.51 20.81
N VAL A 305 -6.52 -5.22 19.74
CA VAL A 305 -6.82 -6.67 19.70
C VAL A 305 -6.27 -7.25 18.38
N VAL A 306 -6.32 -8.56 18.20
CA VAL A 306 -6.04 -9.17 16.88
C VAL A 306 -7.20 -8.90 15.91
N ASP A 307 -6.89 -8.81 14.62
CA ASP A 307 -7.90 -8.58 13.57
C ASP A 307 -8.68 -9.88 13.28
N GLU A 308 -9.77 -10.10 14.00
CA GLU A 308 -10.72 -11.19 13.73
C GLU A 308 -11.72 -10.86 12.59
N THR A 309 -11.57 -9.73 11.89
CA THR A 309 -12.35 -9.39 10.69
C THR A 309 -11.74 -10.05 9.45
N HIS A 310 -10.45 -9.82 9.17
CA HIS A 310 -9.76 -10.40 8.00
C HIS A 310 -9.09 -11.75 8.29
N PHE A 311 -8.84 -12.08 9.57
CA PHE A 311 -8.14 -13.30 9.96
C PHE A 311 -8.94 -14.18 10.94
N THR A 312 -8.57 -15.46 11.02
CA THR A 312 -9.01 -16.42 12.01
C THR A 312 -7.85 -16.74 12.94
N GLY A 313 -8.02 -16.59 14.25
CA GLY A 313 -6.99 -16.91 15.23
C GLY A 313 -6.78 -18.42 15.39
N MET A 314 -5.54 -18.88 15.22
CA MET A 314 -5.19 -20.31 15.22
C MET A 314 -4.35 -20.69 16.46
N HIS A 315 -4.62 -21.89 17.00
CA HIS A 315 -3.93 -22.48 18.16
C HIS A 315 -3.85 -21.53 19.37
N LYS A 316 -4.98 -21.38 20.08
CA LYS A 316 -5.10 -20.47 21.23
C LYS A 316 -4.52 -21.10 22.50
N TRP A 317 -3.45 -20.52 23.03
CA TRP A 317 -2.79 -20.95 24.27
C TRP A 317 -2.53 -19.73 25.18
N GLY A 318 -2.84 -19.83 26.47
CA GLY A 318 -2.66 -18.72 27.42
C GLY A 318 -3.39 -17.43 27.02
N GLY A 319 -4.55 -17.55 26.37
CA GLY A 319 -5.33 -16.43 25.83
C GLY A 319 -4.84 -15.85 24.49
N LYS A 320 -3.65 -16.23 24.02
CA LYS A 320 -3.04 -15.74 22.77
C LYS A 320 -3.11 -16.79 21.67
N TYR A 321 -3.26 -16.37 20.42
CA TYR A 321 -3.12 -17.26 19.26
C TYR A 321 -1.64 -17.47 18.92
N ALA A 322 -1.29 -18.59 18.28
CA ALA A 322 0.05 -18.80 17.74
C ALA A 322 0.26 -18.00 16.45
N PHE A 323 -0.76 -17.95 15.59
CA PHE A 323 -0.79 -17.16 14.35
C PHE A 323 -2.24 -16.79 13.97
N MET A 324 -2.38 -15.74 13.18
CA MET A 324 -3.61 -15.25 12.57
C MET A 324 -3.61 -15.68 11.10
N ARG A 325 -4.56 -16.53 10.72
CA ARG A 325 -4.70 -17.05 9.35
C ARG A 325 -5.64 -16.18 8.55
N TYR A 326 -5.21 -15.68 7.39
CA TYR A 326 -6.09 -14.92 6.50
C TYR A 326 -7.28 -15.78 6.05
N LYS A 327 -8.49 -15.20 6.05
CA LYS A 327 -9.73 -15.95 5.81
C LYS A 327 -9.92 -16.42 4.37
N GLN A 328 -9.25 -15.78 3.40
CA GLN A 328 -9.29 -16.19 1.99
C GLN A 328 -8.07 -17.04 1.63
N PHE A 329 -8.24 -17.95 0.67
CA PHE A 329 -7.11 -18.67 0.07
C PHE A 329 -6.36 -17.78 -0.91
N VAL A 330 -5.03 -17.90 -0.89
CA VAL A 330 -4.15 -17.28 -1.86
C VAL A 330 -3.87 -18.31 -2.95
N MET A 331 -4.43 -18.09 -4.15
CA MET A 331 -4.36 -19.02 -5.29
C MET A 331 -3.22 -18.63 -6.22
N VAL A 332 -2.03 -19.17 -5.98
CA VAL A 332 -0.78 -18.75 -6.63
C VAL A 332 -0.60 -19.46 -7.99
N PRO A 333 -0.76 -18.77 -9.14
CA PRO A 333 -0.56 -19.35 -10.45
C PRO A 333 0.92 -19.71 -10.67
N VAL A 334 1.19 -20.70 -11.51
CA VAL A 334 2.57 -20.98 -11.95
C VAL A 334 3.13 -19.76 -12.70
N SER A 335 4.30 -19.28 -12.28
CA SER A 335 4.99 -18.16 -12.91
C SER A 335 5.99 -18.68 -13.95
N THR A 336 5.89 -18.16 -15.17
CA THR A 336 6.87 -18.37 -16.25
C THR A 336 7.96 -17.28 -16.28
N THR A 337 7.84 -16.24 -15.45
CA THR A 337 8.74 -15.08 -15.43
C THR A 337 9.92 -15.34 -14.48
N PRO A 338 11.18 -15.04 -14.88
CA PRO A 338 12.33 -15.08 -13.97
C PRO A 338 12.20 -14.16 -12.75
N ALA A 339 12.96 -14.45 -11.68
CA ALA A 339 12.95 -13.67 -10.45
C ALA A 339 13.71 -12.33 -10.62
N GLY A 340 13.02 -11.30 -11.09
CA GLY A 340 13.52 -9.92 -11.08
C GLY A 340 13.62 -9.34 -9.67
N GLU A 341 14.42 -8.29 -9.49
CA GLU A 341 14.61 -7.57 -8.21
C GLU A 341 13.30 -7.01 -7.63
N LEU A 342 12.39 -6.59 -8.51
CA LEU A 342 11.08 -5.99 -8.21
C LEU A 342 9.98 -6.75 -8.98
N PRO A 343 8.68 -6.56 -8.65
CA PRO A 343 7.57 -7.13 -9.42
C PRO A 343 7.64 -6.82 -10.92
N ALA A 344 7.41 -7.86 -11.73
CA ALA A 344 7.22 -7.73 -13.18
C ALA A 344 5.72 -7.71 -13.54
N LYS A 345 5.39 -7.25 -14.76
CA LYS A 345 4.02 -7.39 -15.29
C LYS A 345 3.61 -8.86 -15.29
N GLY A 346 2.46 -9.17 -14.69
CA GLY A 346 1.97 -10.54 -14.49
C GLY A 346 2.46 -11.26 -13.21
N ASP A 347 3.31 -10.66 -12.38
CA ASP A 347 3.64 -11.25 -11.07
C ASP A 347 2.39 -11.28 -10.16
N TYR A 348 2.28 -12.32 -9.34
CA TYR A 348 1.24 -12.47 -8.32
C TYR A 348 1.72 -11.90 -6.99
N VAL A 349 0.99 -10.93 -6.44
CA VAL A 349 1.44 -10.11 -5.30
C VAL A 349 0.34 -9.95 -4.25
N VAL A 350 0.69 -10.02 -2.97
CA VAL A 350 -0.21 -9.72 -1.86
C VAL A 350 0.28 -8.45 -1.14
N ALA A 351 -0.51 -7.39 -1.23
CA ALA A 351 -0.26 -6.12 -0.55
C ALA A 351 -0.74 -6.19 0.90
N MET A 352 0.08 -5.74 1.85
CA MET A 352 -0.24 -5.70 3.28
C MET A 352 0.35 -4.45 3.92
N TYR A 353 -0.46 -3.69 4.66
CA TYR A 353 -0.03 -2.48 5.36
C TYR A 353 0.15 -2.72 6.86
N PHE A 354 1.31 -2.30 7.38
CA PHE A 354 1.79 -2.48 8.74
C PHE A 354 2.02 -1.11 9.38
N PRO A 355 1.01 -0.50 10.05
CA PRO A 355 1.12 0.87 10.55
C PRO A 355 2.11 1.08 11.72
N GLN A 356 2.71 0.01 12.27
CA GLN A 356 3.81 0.10 13.23
C GLN A 356 5.13 -0.40 12.60
N ALA A 357 6.12 0.47 12.43
CA ALA A 357 7.43 0.08 11.90
C ALA A 357 8.23 -0.83 12.87
N ASP A 358 7.94 -0.77 14.16
CA ASP A 358 8.50 -1.58 15.26
C ASP A 358 7.62 -2.75 15.72
N ASP A 359 6.68 -3.20 14.88
CA ASP A 359 6.11 -4.55 15.05
C ASP A 359 7.15 -5.66 14.74
N TYR A 360 6.81 -6.90 15.06
CA TYR A 360 7.72 -8.06 14.93
C TYR A 360 6.92 -9.37 14.80
N GLY A 361 7.55 -10.43 14.30
CA GLY A 361 6.91 -11.73 14.06
C GLY A 361 7.26 -12.30 12.70
N SER A 362 6.35 -13.02 12.05
CA SER A 362 6.55 -13.56 10.71
C SER A 362 5.30 -13.48 9.84
N VAL A 363 5.51 -13.31 8.53
CA VAL A 363 4.51 -13.49 7.47
C VAL A 363 4.89 -14.77 6.73
N GLY A 364 4.03 -15.78 6.71
CA GLY A 364 4.31 -17.06 6.06
C GLY A 364 3.18 -17.55 5.18
N ILE A 365 3.52 -18.44 4.24
CA ILE A 365 2.55 -19.19 3.44
C ILE A 365 2.63 -20.66 3.78
N ARG A 366 1.52 -21.38 3.59
CA ARG A 366 1.46 -22.82 3.81
C ARG A 366 0.45 -23.47 2.88
N GLN A 367 0.76 -24.64 2.35
CA GLN A 367 -0.15 -25.37 1.46
C GLN A 367 -1.53 -25.56 2.11
N ALA A 368 -2.58 -25.26 1.36
CA ALA A 368 -3.96 -25.55 1.75
C ALA A 368 -4.46 -26.87 1.13
N TYR A 369 -4.19 -27.07 -0.16
CA TYR A 369 -4.62 -28.25 -0.91
C TYR A 369 -3.44 -28.87 -1.68
N PRO A 370 -3.35 -30.22 -1.76
CA PRO A 370 -2.19 -30.91 -2.34
C PRO A 370 -2.22 -31.06 -3.87
N PHE A 371 -3.34 -30.75 -4.52
CA PHE A 371 -3.62 -31.10 -5.92
C PHE A 371 -2.47 -30.74 -6.87
N PHE A 372 -1.86 -31.76 -7.49
CA PHE A 372 -0.71 -31.69 -8.41
C PHE A 372 0.63 -31.23 -7.79
N TYR A 373 0.68 -30.84 -6.52
CA TYR A 373 1.88 -30.35 -5.81
C TYR A 373 2.46 -31.38 -4.83
N ASP A 374 2.00 -32.63 -4.87
CA ASP A 374 2.25 -33.65 -3.84
C ASP A 374 3.25 -34.74 -4.22
N GLY A 375 3.65 -34.87 -5.49
CA GLY A 375 4.47 -35.98 -5.99
C GLY A 375 3.66 -37.26 -6.29
N SER A 376 2.33 -37.20 -6.28
CA SER A 376 1.46 -38.32 -6.68
C SER A 376 1.55 -38.61 -8.18
N VAL A 377 0.91 -39.70 -8.62
CA VAL A 377 0.73 -40.05 -10.05
C VAL A 377 0.18 -38.91 -10.91
N HIS A 378 -0.53 -37.95 -10.31
CA HIS A 378 -1.14 -36.81 -11.01
C HIS A 378 -0.19 -35.62 -11.16
N SER A 379 0.88 -35.54 -10.36
CA SER A 379 1.82 -34.40 -10.35
C SER A 379 2.78 -34.32 -11.54
N LEU A 380 2.84 -35.40 -12.35
CA LEU A 380 3.77 -35.63 -13.46
C LEU A 380 3.92 -34.41 -14.36
N ALA A 381 5.15 -33.97 -14.60
CA ALA A 381 5.47 -32.84 -15.46
C ALA A 381 6.21 -33.29 -16.74
N PRO A 382 5.98 -32.63 -17.90
CA PRO A 382 6.71 -32.90 -19.13
C PRO A 382 8.23 -32.83 -18.92
N GLY A 383 8.95 -33.89 -19.31
CA GLY A 383 10.41 -33.99 -19.24
C GLY A 383 11.05 -33.94 -17.85
N SER A 384 10.27 -33.71 -16.78
CA SER A 384 10.81 -33.45 -15.43
C SER A 384 10.43 -34.51 -14.38
N GLY A 385 9.50 -35.42 -14.71
CA GLY A 385 9.01 -36.45 -13.78
C GLY A 385 7.94 -35.93 -12.81
N TYR A 386 7.64 -36.70 -11.76
CA TYR A 386 6.64 -36.35 -10.74
C TYR A 386 7.16 -35.21 -9.85
N GLN A 387 6.29 -34.29 -9.43
CA GLN A 387 6.70 -33.05 -8.73
C GLN A 387 6.00 -32.93 -7.38
N THR A 388 6.78 -32.88 -6.30
CA THR A 388 6.30 -32.58 -4.94
C THR A 388 6.84 -31.22 -4.48
N LEU A 389 6.37 -30.69 -3.36
CA LEU A 389 6.95 -29.49 -2.76
C LEU A 389 8.42 -29.73 -2.37
N GLY A 390 9.31 -28.86 -2.82
CA GLY A 390 10.69 -28.82 -2.40
C GLY A 390 10.86 -28.15 -1.04
N ASN A 391 12.11 -28.11 -0.57
CA ASN A 391 12.47 -27.31 0.59
C ASN A 391 12.62 -25.85 0.14
N PHE A 392 11.72 -24.98 0.58
CA PHE A 392 11.81 -23.52 0.39
C PHE A 392 11.58 -22.80 1.71
N ASN A 393 11.99 -21.53 1.80
CA ASN A 393 11.70 -20.73 2.99
C ASN A 393 10.24 -20.25 2.94
N ASP A 394 9.38 -20.90 3.71
CA ASP A 394 7.93 -20.67 3.76
C ASP A 394 7.52 -19.34 4.41
N LYS A 395 8.45 -18.61 5.04
CA LYS A 395 8.15 -17.40 5.83
C LYS A 395 9.23 -16.33 5.81
N LEU A 396 8.76 -15.09 5.90
CA LEU A 396 9.56 -13.90 6.16
C LEU A 396 9.50 -13.64 7.66
N VAL A 397 10.66 -13.62 8.32
CA VAL A 397 10.77 -13.37 9.77
C VAL A 397 11.30 -11.96 10.00
N LYS A 398 10.65 -11.23 10.91
CA LYS A 398 11.02 -9.91 11.39
C LYS A 398 11.36 -10.03 12.87
N SER A 399 12.66 -10.21 13.16
CA SER A 399 13.15 -10.42 14.53
C SER A 399 12.91 -9.21 15.44
N LYS A 400 12.81 -9.46 16.75
CA LYS A 400 13.01 -8.48 17.81
C LYS A 400 14.16 -8.97 18.69
N PRO A 401 15.05 -8.08 19.21
CA PRO A 401 16.10 -8.48 20.14
C PRO A 401 15.52 -9.15 21.38
N SER A 402 16.29 -10.06 21.97
CA SER A 402 15.95 -10.70 23.23
C SER A 402 17.16 -10.75 24.13
N ASP A 403 16.99 -10.39 25.40
CA ASP A 403 18.03 -10.46 26.42
C ASP A 403 18.56 -11.88 26.63
N LYS A 404 17.76 -12.89 26.23
CA LYS A 404 18.11 -14.32 26.24
C LYS A 404 18.98 -14.75 25.05
N ASN A 405 19.08 -13.95 23.99
CA ASN A 405 19.98 -14.21 22.87
C ASN A 405 20.40 -12.88 22.19
N PRO A 406 21.44 -12.19 22.73
CA PRO A 406 21.89 -10.89 22.22
C PRO A 406 22.54 -10.94 20.82
N ARG A 407 22.65 -12.12 20.19
CA ARG A 407 23.06 -12.25 18.78
C ARG A 407 21.91 -12.01 17.80
N ILE A 408 20.67 -11.93 18.27
CA ILE A 408 19.50 -11.59 17.43
C ILE A 408 19.42 -10.06 17.32
N SER A 409 19.85 -9.53 16.17
CA SER A 409 19.67 -8.14 15.78
C SER A 409 18.19 -7.78 15.62
N TYR A 410 17.86 -6.49 15.68
CA TYR A 410 16.51 -6.01 15.36
C TYR A 410 16.36 -5.81 13.86
N GLN A 411 15.63 -6.69 13.18
CA GLN A 411 15.16 -6.47 11.80
C GLN A 411 13.96 -5.49 11.80
N LYS A 412 14.18 -4.28 12.34
CA LYS A 412 13.14 -3.26 12.42
C LYS A 412 12.85 -2.71 11.03
N ALA A 413 11.58 -2.64 10.65
CA ALA A 413 11.19 -1.90 9.46
C ALA A 413 11.36 -0.40 9.70
N LEU A 414 11.50 0.39 8.64
CA LEU A 414 11.46 1.83 8.74
C LEU A 414 10.05 2.32 8.43
N ASN A 415 9.61 3.40 9.11
CA ASN A 415 8.43 4.12 8.65
C ASN A 415 8.66 4.55 7.19
N ASN A 416 7.58 4.76 6.43
CA ASN A 416 7.65 5.43 5.14
C ASN A 416 8.40 4.55 4.09
N LYS A 417 7.88 3.34 3.82
CA LYS A 417 8.57 2.27 3.06
C LYS A 417 7.65 1.35 2.26
N VAL A 418 8.10 0.89 1.07
CA VAL A 418 7.68 -0.41 0.49
C VAL A 418 8.81 -1.42 0.64
N TYR A 419 8.45 -2.67 0.94
CA TYR A 419 9.32 -3.83 0.79
C TYR A 419 8.72 -4.79 -0.25
N TYR A 420 9.56 -5.33 -1.14
CA TYR A 420 9.18 -6.30 -2.18
C TYR A 420 9.77 -7.70 -1.93
N PRO A 421 9.50 -8.36 -0.79
CA PRO A 421 10.06 -9.66 -0.49
C PRO A 421 9.38 -10.75 -1.35
N ILE A 422 10.11 -11.83 -1.56
CA ILE A 422 9.68 -12.97 -2.37
C ILE A 422 9.58 -14.22 -1.47
N ILE A 423 8.52 -14.99 -1.64
CA ILE A 423 8.52 -16.42 -1.29
C ILE A 423 8.40 -17.22 -2.59
N GLU A 424 9.43 -18.00 -2.92
CA GLU A 424 9.41 -18.91 -4.07
C GLU A 424 8.99 -20.31 -3.62
N ILE A 425 7.89 -20.81 -4.19
CA ILE A 425 7.38 -22.16 -3.98
C ILE A 425 8.09 -23.06 -5.00
N SER A 426 9.20 -23.65 -4.57
CA SER A 426 10.06 -24.47 -5.44
C SER A 426 9.58 -25.91 -5.56
N PRO A 427 9.57 -26.50 -6.77
CA PRO A 427 9.32 -27.93 -6.96
C PRO A 427 10.51 -28.77 -6.51
N LYS A 428 10.25 -30.05 -6.23
CA LYS A 428 11.23 -31.13 -6.14
C LYS A 428 10.74 -32.30 -6.97
N SER A 429 11.54 -32.70 -7.96
CA SER A 429 11.26 -33.88 -8.75
C SER A 429 11.48 -35.16 -7.94
N VAL A 430 10.63 -36.16 -8.13
CA VAL A 430 10.75 -37.50 -7.52
C VAL A 430 10.66 -38.58 -8.60
N SER A 431 11.46 -39.63 -8.45
CA SER A 431 11.66 -40.69 -9.46
C SER A 431 10.48 -41.65 -9.60
N SER A 432 9.63 -41.75 -8.58
CA SER A 432 8.45 -42.61 -8.54
C SER A 432 7.29 -41.87 -7.88
N PRO A 433 6.04 -42.11 -8.29
CA PRO A 433 4.89 -41.41 -7.74
C PRO A 433 4.56 -41.91 -6.32
N GLY A 434 4.25 -40.97 -5.42
CA GLY A 434 3.71 -41.27 -4.10
C GLY A 434 2.20 -41.52 -4.11
N PRO A 435 1.61 -41.89 -2.96
CA PRO A 435 0.17 -41.78 -2.74
C PRO A 435 -0.29 -40.31 -2.80
N VAL A 436 -1.58 -40.10 -3.02
CA VAL A 436 -2.22 -38.78 -2.88
C VAL A 436 -2.04 -38.27 -1.44
N ALA A 437 -1.62 -37.01 -1.29
CA ALA A 437 -1.32 -36.43 0.02
C ALA A 437 -2.56 -35.80 0.70
N GLY A 438 -2.38 -35.34 1.94
CA GLY A 438 -3.34 -34.47 2.64
C GLY A 438 -4.67 -35.11 3.05
N GLY A 439 -4.79 -36.44 3.04
CA GLY A 439 -6.02 -37.16 3.42
C GLY A 439 -7.12 -37.16 2.36
N TRP A 440 -6.83 -36.72 1.14
CA TRP A 440 -7.79 -36.71 0.04
C TRP A 440 -8.00 -38.11 -0.54
N THR A 441 -9.25 -38.47 -0.81
CA THR A 441 -9.56 -39.72 -1.52
C THR A 441 -9.23 -39.57 -3.01
N THR A 442 -8.85 -40.69 -3.65
CA THR A 442 -8.63 -40.76 -5.09
C THR A 442 -9.87 -40.31 -5.88
N ALA A 443 -11.08 -40.49 -5.33
CA ALA A 443 -12.33 -40.05 -5.94
C ALA A 443 -12.45 -38.51 -6.00
N GLN A 444 -12.18 -37.81 -4.89
CA GLN A 444 -12.19 -36.34 -4.86
C GLN A 444 -11.11 -35.74 -5.76
N TYR A 445 -9.93 -36.36 -5.79
CA TYR A 445 -8.83 -35.92 -6.66
C TYR A 445 -9.17 -36.15 -8.15
N LYS A 446 -9.83 -37.27 -8.47
CA LYS A 446 -10.32 -37.59 -9.82
C LYS A 446 -11.40 -36.62 -10.30
N ASP A 447 -12.35 -36.25 -9.43
CA ASP A 447 -13.36 -35.22 -9.73
C ASP A 447 -12.69 -33.90 -10.15
N PHE A 448 -11.71 -33.43 -9.36
CA PHE A 448 -10.93 -32.24 -9.71
C PHE A 448 -10.18 -32.38 -11.06
N ILE A 449 -9.56 -33.53 -11.31
CA ILE A 449 -8.82 -33.81 -12.55
C ILE A 449 -9.71 -33.79 -13.79
N ASP A 450 -10.86 -34.45 -13.73
CA ASP A 450 -11.70 -34.69 -14.91
C ASP A 450 -12.71 -33.57 -15.17
N ASN A 451 -13.14 -32.83 -14.13
CA ASN A 451 -14.13 -31.76 -14.25
C ASN A 451 -13.54 -30.34 -14.20
N GLN A 452 -12.34 -30.11 -13.67
CA GLN A 452 -11.76 -28.74 -13.56
C GLN A 452 -10.54 -28.47 -14.45
N LEU A 453 -9.92 -29.49 -15.08
CA LEU A 453 -8.80 -29.28 -16.00
C LEU A 453 -9.18 -29.54 -17.47
N LYS A 454 -8.85 -28.59 -18.33
CA LYS A 454 -8.89 -28.76 -19.79
C LYS A 454 -7.63 -29.51 -20.24
N TRP A 455 -7.80 -30.78 -20.57
CA TRP A 455 -6.74 -31.63 -21.13
C TRP A 455 -6.64 -31.45 -22.65
N GLU A 456 -5.41 -31.37 -23.16
CA GLU A 456 -5.07 -31.30 -24.58
C GLU A 456 -4.09 -32.43 -24.96
N PRO A 457 -4.21 -33.06 -26.15
CA PRO A 457 -3.26 -34.09 -26.57
C PRO A 457 -1.84 -33.54 -26.71
N ILE A 458 -0.86 -34.35 -26.35
CA ILE A 458 0.55 -34.11 -26.70
C ILE A 458 0.80 -34.74 -28.08
N PRO A 459 1.39 -34.01 -29.05
CA PRO A 459 1.79 -34.57 -30.35
C PRO A 459 2.77 -35.74 -30.26
#